data_AF-A0A2H3TVN1-F1
#
_entry.id   AF-A0A2H3TVN1-F1
#
_cell.length_a   1.000
_cell.length_b   1.000
_cell.length_c   1.000
_cell.angle_alpha   90.00
_cell.angle_beta   90.00
_cell.angle_gamma   90.00
#
_symmetry.space_group_name_H-M   'P 1'
#
loop_
_entity.id
_entity.type
_entity.pdbx_description
1 polymer ?
#
loop_
_entity_poly.entity_id
_entity_poly.type
_entity_poly.pdbx_seq_one_letter_code
_entity_poly.pdbx_strand_id
1 'polypeptide(L)'
;MDSEAISSVANRIRADHGNPTVLINNAGMADLAPILDLPEAYFKRVFDLNIIAPFLLTQQFLPSMVKRNHGHIVDVASQASFATQAINVAYSLSTKALAKS
;
A
#
# COMPACT_ATOMS: atom_id res chain seq x y z
N MET A 1 7.05 4.45 7.93
CA MET A 1 5.67 5.01 7.95
C MET A 1 5.10 4.92 9.36
N ASP A 2 4.34 5.92 9.83
CA ASP A 2 3.84 5.99 11.22
C ASP A 2 2.47 5.29 11.39
N SER A 3 2.43 4.23 12.20
CA SER A 3 1.22 3.44 12.46
C SER A 3 0.20 4.18 13.34
N GLU A 4 0.64 5.09 14.21
CA GLU A 4 -0.26 5.89 15.05
C GLU A 4 -1.06 6.88 14.21
N ALA A 5 -0.39 7.54 13.25
CA ALA A 5 -1.05 8.42 12.29
C ALA A 5 -2.12 7.68 11.48
N ILE A 6 -1.83 6.47 10.99
CA ILE A 6 -2.81 5.64 10.25
C ILE A 6 -4.00 5.26 11.15
N SER A 7 -3.73 4.83 12.38
CA SER A 7 -4.78 4.48 13.35
C SER A 7 -5.69 5.67 13.65
N SER A 8 -5.11 6.86 13.85
CA SER A 8 -5.84 8.11 14.08
C SER A 8 -6.77 8.46 12.92
N VAL A 9 -6.26 8.39 11.68
CA VAL A 9 -7.07 8.61 10.47
C VAL A 9 -8.18 7.56 10.34
N ALA A 10 -7.87 6.29 10.59
CA ALA A 10 -8.86 5.21 10.52
C ALA A 10 -9.99 5.39 11.56
N ASN A 11 -9.66 5.85 12.76
CA ASN A 11 -10.64 6.19 13.79
C ASN A 11 -11.54 7.34 13.35
N ARG A 12 -10.98 8.38 12.75
CA ARG A 12 -11.76 9.51 12.23
C ARG A 12 -12.73 9.07 11.13
N ILE A 13 -12.26 8.27 10.16
CA ILE A 13 -13.12 7.71 9.11
C ILE A 13 -14.29 6.91 9.72
N ARG A 14 -14.00 6.08 10.73
CA ARG A 14 -15.03 5.31 11.43
C ARG A 14 -16.04 6.19 12.16
N ALA A 15 -15.60 7.29 12.77
CA ALA A 15 -16.47 8.23 13.45
C ALA A 15 -17.40 8.96 12.47
N ASP A 16 -16.86 9.40 11.33
CA ASP A 16 -17.57 10.25 10.38
C ASP A 16 -18.48 9.45 9.43
N HIS A 17 -18.08 8.22 9.07
CA HIS A 17 -18.72 7.45 8.00
C HIS A 17 -19.08 6.00 8.38
N GLY A 18 -18.74 5.57 9.60
CA GLY A 18 -18.88 4.17 10.02
C GLY A 18 -17.78 3.27 9.44
N ASN A 19 -18.00 1.95 9.50
CA ASN A 19 -16.99 0.99 9.05
C ASN A 19 -16.98 0.90 7.52
N PRO A 20 -15.84 1.16 6.85
CA PRO A 20 -15.75 1.01 5.41
C PRO A 20 -16.03 -0.43 4.97
N THR A 21 -16.74 -0.57 3.85
CA THR A 21 -16.99 -1.87 3.19
C THR A 21 -16.08 -2.09 1.98
N VAL A 22 -15.45 -1.04 1.48
CA VAL A 22 -14.47 -1.10 0.39
C VAL A 22 -13.23 -0.30 0.79
N LEU A 23 -12.07 -0.91 0.65
CA LEU A 23 -10.76 -0.27 0.79
C LEU A 23 -10.06 -0.30 -0.57
N ILE A 24 -9.62 0.85 -1.06
CA ILE A 24 -8.86 0.95 -2.31
C ILE A 24 -7.47 1.48 -1.97
N ASN A 25 -6.47 0.61 -2.02
CA ASN A 25 -5.06 0.96 -1.84
C ASN A 25 -4.48 1.43 -3.17
N ASN A 26 -4.71 2.72 -3.48
CA ASN A 26 -4.26 3.36 -4.72
C ASN A 26 -3.00 4.23 -4.53
N ALA A 27 -2.66 4.60 -3.30
CA ALA A 27 -1.51 5.45 -3.05
C ALA A 27 -0.22 4.70 -3.43
N GLY A 28 0.60 5.31 -4.29
CA GLY A 28 1.87 4.73 -4.68
C GLY A 28 2.83 5.75 -5.31
N MET A 29 4.12 5.43 -5.26
CA MET A 29 5.18 6.20 -5.91
C MET A 29 6.13 5.29 -6.66
N ALA A 30 6.64 5.78 -7.79
CA ALA A 30 7.67 5.11 -8.57
C ALA A 30 9.04 5.74 -8.36
N ASP A 31 10.08 4.92 -8.44
CA ASP A 31 11.46 5.36 -8.70
C ASP A 31 11.71 5.44 -10.21
N LEU A 32 12.65 6.31 -10.58
CA LEU A 32 13.18 6.46 -11.93
C LEU A 32 14.70 6.50 -11.86
N ALA A 33 15.30 5.50 -11.21
CA ALA A 33 16.73 5.37 -11.07
C ALA A 33 17.16 3.90 -11.24
N PRO A 34 18.31 3.64 -11.88
CA PRO A 34 18.96 2.34 -11.83
C PRO A 34 19.27 1.91 -10.40
N ILE A 35 19.33 0.60 -10.15
CA ILE A 35 19.69 0.05 -8.82
C ILE A 35 21.00 0.60 -8.26
N LEU A 36 21.97 0.89 -9.12
CA LEU A 36 23.28 1.42 -8.74
C LEU A 36 23.21 2.88 -8.26
N ASP A 37 22.22 3.63 -8.73
CA ASP A 37 22.06 5.05 -8.46
C ASP A 37 20.86 5.34 -7.54
N LEU A 38 20.14 4.31 -7.10
CA LEU A 38 18.96 4.44 -6.27
C LEU A 38 19.35 4.64 -4.80
N PRO A 39 19.07 5.80 -4.20
CA PRO A 39 19.38 6.02 -2.80
C PRO A 39 18.53 5.11 -1.91
N GLU A 40 19.15 4.50 -0.90
CA GLU A 40 18.45 3.61 0.05
C GLU A 40 17.24 4.30 0.71
N ALA A 41 17.38 5.58 1.05
CA ALA A 41 16.29 6.37 1.62
C ALA A 41 15.08 6.48 0.68
N TYR A 42 15.32 6.58 -0.63
CA TYR A 42 14.25 6.62 -1.63
C TYR A 42 13.60 5.24 -1.79
N PHE A 43 14.41 4.17 -1.84
CA PHE A 43 13.92 2.79 -1.85
C PHE A 43 12.99 2.53 -0.66
N LYS A 44 13.43 2.88 0.56
CA LYS A 44 12.62 2.75 1.78
C LYS A 44 11.32 3.52 1.68
N ARG A 45 11.34 4.73 1.12
CA ARG A 45 10.13 5.55 0.95
C ARG A 45 9.13 4.92 -0.03
N VAL A 46 9.61 4.33 -1.13
CA VAL A 46 8.76 3.59 -2.08
C VAL A 46 8.10 2.40 -1.39
N PHE A 47 8.85 1.64 -0.59
CA PHE A 47 8.31 0.49 0.15
C PHE A 47 7.36 0.91 1.27
N ASP A 48 7.68 1.97 2.00
CA ASP A 48 6.81 2.54 3.03
C ASP A 48 5.45 2.90 2.45
N LEU A 49 5.44 3.60 1.31
CA LEU A 49 4.19 4.04 0.68
C LEU A 49 3.44 2.90 -0.01
N ASN A 50 4.13 2.08 -0.79
CA ASN A 50 3.49 1.10 -1.66
C ASN A 50 3.20 -0.23 -0.94
N ILE A 51 3.89 -0.57 0.15
CA ILE A 51 3.69 -1.85 0.86
C ILE A 51 3.17 -1.64 2.26
N ILE A 52 3.87 -0.80 3.04
CA ILE A 52 3.58 -0.67 4.46
C ILE A 52 2.25 0.08 4.67
N ALA A 53 1.97 1.13 3.87
CA ALA A 53 0.69 1.84 3.97
C ALA A 53 -0.52 0.93 3.70
N PRO A 54 -0.60 0.21 2.56
CA PRO A 54 -1.70 -0.69 2.27
C PRO A 54 -1.86 -1.78 3.34
N PHE A 55 -0.75 -2.35 3.82
CA PHE A 55 -0.77 -3.35 4.89
C PHE A 55 -1.41 -2.81 6.17
N LEU A 56 -0.96 -1.65 6.64
CA LEU A 56 -1.47 -1.04 7.87
C LEU A 56 -2.93 -0.61 7.74
N LEU A 57 -3.33 -0.07 6.58
CA LEU A 57 -4.74 0.26 6.30
C LEU A 57 -5.63 -0.98 6.30
N THR A 58 -5.18 -2.05 5.65
CA THR A 58 -5.87 -3.35 5.67
C THR A 58 -6.01 -3.87 7.09
N GLN A 59 -4.97 -3.81 7.93
CA GLN A 59 -5.08 -4.19 9.35
C GLN A 59 -6.14 -3.37 10.11
N GLN A 60 -6.33 -2.10 9.77
CA GLN A 60 -7.31 -1.24 10.42
C GLN A 60 -8.77 -1.56 10.04
N PHE A 61 -9.03 -2.00 8.81
CA PHE A 61 -10.40 -2.11 8.29
C PHE A 61 -10.87 -3.55 8.07
N LEU A 62 -9.97 -4.49 7.79
CA LEU A 62 -10.29 -5.89 7.54
C LEU A 62 -11.06 -6.59 8.67
N PRO A 63 -10.74 -6.39 9.97
CA PRO A 63 -11.46 -7.10 11.04
C PRO A 63 -12.97 -6.87 11.03
N SER A 64 -13.41 -5.65 10.67
CA SER A 64 -14.83 -5.31 10.59
C SER A 64 -15.51 -5.97 9.39
N MET A 65 -14.82 -6.03 8.25
CA MET A 65 -15.31 -6.70 7.03
C MET A 65 -15.50 -8.21 7.29
N VAL A 66 -14.53 -8.84 7.95
CA VAL A 66 -14.59 -10.25 8.34
C VAL A 66 -15.76 -10.50 9.30
N LYS A 67 -15.90 -9.69 10.35
CA LYS A 67 -17.00 -9.83 11.32
C LYS A 67 -18.38 -9.70 10.68
N ARG A 68 -18.50 -8.89 9.63
CA ARG A 68 -19.74 -8.66 8.88
C ARG A 68 -19.94 -9.65 7.73
N ASN A 69 -18.96 -10.51 7.46
CA ASN A 69 -18.91 -11.36 6.27
C ASN A 69 -19.16 -10.57 4.97
N HIS A 70 -18.65 -9.33 4.91
CA HIS A 70 -18.87 -8.42 3.80
C HIS A 70 -17.78 -7.34 3.75
N GLY A 71 -17.01 -7.33 2.66
CA GLY A 71 -16.12 -6.24 2.30
C GLY A 71 -15.19 -6.58 1.15
N HIS A 72 -14.58 -5.57 0.55
CA HIS A 72 -13.64 -5.70 -0.56
C HIS A 72 -12.38 -4.87 -0.32
N ILE A 73 -11.22 -5.45 -0.61
CA ILE A 73 -9.93 -4.77 -0.63
C ILE A 73 -9.43 -4.82 -2.07
N VAL A 74 -9.05 -3.67 -2.61
CA VAL A 74 -8.54 -3.52 -3.98
C VAL A 74 -7.19 -2.84 -3.93
N ASP A 75 -6.14 -3.55 -4.33
CA ASP A 75 -4.79 -3.01 -4.48
C ASP A 75 -4.53 -2.61 -5.93
N VAL A 76 -4.10 -1.36 -6.14
CA VAL A 76 -3.75 -0.87 -7.48
C VAL A 76 -2.27 -1.16 -7.75
N ALA A 77 -2.03 -2.17 -8.57
CA ALA A 77 -0.69 -2.56 -9.03
C ALA A 77 -0.37 -2.02 -10.44
N SER A 78 0.84 -2.29 -10.92
CA SER A 78 1.32 -1.86 -12.24
C SER A 78 1.72 -3.06 -13.10
N GLN A 79 1.76 -2.89 -14.43
CA GLN A 79 2.36 -3.89 -15.34
C GLN A 79 3.83 -4.19 -14.98
N ALA A 80 4.51 -3.22 -14.37
CA ALA A 80 5.87 -3.36 -13.84
C ALA A 80 6.02 -4.46 -12.77
N SER A 81 4.91 -5.00 -12.24
CA SER A 81 4.86 -6.18 -11.36
C SER A 81 5.24 -7.49 -12.06
N PHE A 82 5.02 -7.57 -13.38
CA PHE A 82 5.27 -8.77 -14.18
C PHE A 82 6.60 -8.72 -14.93
N ALA A 83 7.06 -7.52 -15.29
CA ALA A 83 8.35 -7.28 -15.94
C ALA A 83 9.09 -6.14 -15.24
N THR A 84 10.07 -6.48 -14.39
CA THR A 84 10.94 -5.51 -13.71
C THR A 84 11.81 -4.79 -14.74
N GLN A 85 11.81 -3.46 -14.72
CA GLN A 85 12.74 -2.68 -15.54
C GLN A 85 13.91 -2.22 -14.68
N ALA A 86 15.10 -2.14 -15.28
CA ALA A 86 16.31 -1.74 -14.56
C ALA A 86 16.22 -0.31 -13.99
N ILE A 87 15.32 0.52 -14.51
CA ILE A 87 15.17 1.94 -14.18
C ILE A 87 14.15 2.24 -13.08
N ASN A 88 13.43 1.23 -12.57
CA ASN A 88 12.36 1.41 -11.58
C ASN A 88 12.28 0.24 -10.60
N VAL A 89 13.44 -0.19 -10.11
CA VAL A 89 13.59 -1.43 -9.34
C VAL A 89 12.76 -1.40 -8.05
N ALA A 90 12.74 -0.29 -7.31
CA ALA A 90 11.94 -0.21 -6.08
C ALA A 90 10.45 -0.32 -6.36
N TYR A 91 9.99 0.38 -7.40
CA TYR A 91 8.60 0.39 -7.83
C TYR A 91 8.16 -0.99 -8.30
N SER A 92 8.89 -1.60 -9.24
CA SER A 92 8.61 -2.95 -9.74
C SER A 92 8.57 -4.00 -8.63
N LEU A 93 9.48 -3.92 -7.65
CA LEU A 93 9.46 -4.85 -6.52
C LEU A 93 8.25 -4.61 -5.63
N SER A 94 7.92 -3.34 -5.34
CA SER A 94 6.78 -3.00 -4.49
C SER A 94 5.44 -3.39 -5.12
N THR A 95 5.23 -3.10 -6.41
CA THR A 95 3.97 -3.46 -7.08
C THR A 95 3.86 -4.97 -7.28
N LYS A 96 4.98 -5.70 -7.41
CA LYS A 96 5.00 -7.17 -7.48
C LYS A 96 4.62 -7.82 -6.16
N ALA A 97 5.04 -7.25 -5.03
CA ALA A 97 4.64 -7.74 -3.72
C ALA A 97 3.15 -7.51 -3.45
N LEU A 98 2.61 -6.33 -3.81
CA LEU A 98 1.17 -6.06 -3.75
C LEU A 98 0.33 -6.98 -4.66
N ALA A 99 0.80 -7.30 -5.86
CA ALA A 99 0.05 -8.16 -6.79
C ALA A 99 -0.03 -9.63 -6.35
N LYS A 100 0.69 -10.02 -5.29
CA LYS A 100 0.76 -11.39 -4.77
C LYS A 100 0.12 -11.58 -3.40
N SER A 101 -0.37 -10.51 -2.77
CA SER A 101 -1.13 -10.55 -1.51
C SER A 101 -2.61 -10.82 -1.74
#